data_AF-A0A941L3T4-F1
#
_entry.id   AF-A0A941L3T4-F1
#
_cell.length_a   1.000
_cell.length_b   1.000
_cell.length_c   1.000
_cell.angle_alpha   90.00
_cell.angle_beta   90.00
_cell.angle_gamma   90.00
#
_symmetry.space_group_name_H-M   'P 1'
#
loop_
_entity.id
_entity.type
_entity.pdbx_description
1 polymer ?
#
loop_
_entity_poly.entity_id
_entity_poly.type
_entity_poly.pdbx_seq_one_letter_code
_entity_poly.pdbx_strand_id
1 'polypeptide(L)'
;MIDKDILEGLAELNETDLKRIKLLVDNKLNLHKDINVSYRSKNIKCGKESCQKCPHGPYWYAEWTENGKRRTKYLGKTLSEV
;
A
#
# COMPACT_ATOMS: atom_id res chain seq x y z
N MET A 1 0.75 24.61 10.57
CA MET A 1 -0.39 24.70 9.63
C MET A 1 -0.14 23.65 8.57
N ILE A 2 -1.12 22.78 8.27
CA ILE A 2 -0.99 21.81 7.18
C ILE A 2 -1.10 22.58 5.87
N ASP A 3 -0.25 22.24 4.90
CA ASP A 3 -0.28 22.84 3.58
C ASP A 3 -1.65 22.64 2.92
N LYS A 4 -2.19 23.68 2.29
CA LYS A 4 -3.48 23.64 1.60
C LYS A 4 -3.44 22.61 0.46
N ASP A 5 -2.30 22.50 -0.22
CA ASP A 5 -2.13 21.58 -1.35
C ASP A 5 -2.23 20.12 -0.89
N ILE A 6 -1.79 19.82 0.33
CA ILE A 6 -1.95 18.48 0.94
C ILE A 6 -3.43 18.19 1.19
N LEU A 7 -4.18 19.16 1.70
CA LEU A 7 -5.60 18.97 2.00
C LEU A 7 -6.44 18.80 0.74
N GLU A 8 -6.18 19.61 -0.30
CA GLU A 8 -6.83 19.46 -1.60
C GLU A 8 -6.46 18.11 -2.23
N GLY A 9 -5.19 17.72 -2.18
CA GLY A 9 -4.75 16.41 -2.66
C GLY A 9 -5.44 15.24 -1.97
N LEU A 10 -5.67 15.31 -0.66
CA LEU A 10 -6.42 14.27 0.08
C LEU A 10 -7.92 14.29 -0.24
N ALA A 11 -8.52 15.45 -0.48
CA ALA A 11 -9.95 15.59 -0.76
C ALA A 11 -10.36 14.93 -2.08
N GLU A 12 -9.45 14.91 -3.07
CA GLU A 12 -9.68 14.29 -4.38
C GLU A 12 -9.56 12.75 -4.35
N LEU A 13 -9.09 12.17 -3.24
CA LEU A 13 -8.88 10.72 -3.14
C LEU A 13 -10.17 9.99 -2.78
N ASN A 14 -10.35 8.82 -3.38
CA ASN A 14 -11.40 7.90 -2.96
C ASN A 14 -11.05 7.23 -1.62
N GLU A 15 -12.06 6.59 -1.02
CA GLU A 15 -11.93 5.91 0.27
C GLU A 15 -10.83 4.84 0.29
N THR A 16 -10.58 4.14 -0.83
CA THR A 16 -9.55 3.11 -0.88
C THR A 16 -8.16 3.71 -0.80
N ASP A 17 -7.92 4.83 -1.48
CA ASP A 17 -6.65 5.55 -1.44
C ASP A 17 -6.42 6.21 -0.08
N LEU A 18 -7.46 6.81 0.51
CA LEU A 18 -7.40 7.34 1.88
C LEU A 18 -7.05 6.26 2.90
N LYS A 19 -7.63 5.05 2.79
CA LYS A 19 -7.27 3.91 3.65
C LYS A 19 -5.82 3.45 3.46
N ARG A 20 -5.27 3.54 2.24
CA ARG A 20 -3.85 3.25 1.99
C ARG A 20 -2.96 4.29 2.67
N ILE A 21 -3.27 5.58 2.51
CA ILE A 21 -2.54 6.66 3.17
C ILE A 21 -2.59 6.51 4.68
N LYS A 22 -3.76 6.23 5.26
CA LYS A 22 -3.91 5.96 6.68
C LYS A 22 -2.96 4.85 7.15
N LEU A 23 -2.92 3.72 6.45
CA LEU A 23 -2.02 2.62 6.78
C LEU A 23 -0.53 3.04 6.76
N LEU A 24 -0.13 3.85 5.77
CA LEU A 24 1.24 4.36 5.66
C LEU A 24 1.58 5.29 6.83
N VAL A 25 0.67 6.22 7.15
CA VAL A 25 0.83 7.18 8.25
C VAL A 25 0.85 6.47 9.60
N ASP A 26 -0.09 5.56 9.86
CA ASP A 26 -0.15 4.80 11.12
C ASP A 26 1.15 4.03 11.36
N ASN A 27 1.70 3.41 10.32
CA ASN A 27 2.96 2.67 10.41
C ASN A 27 4.15 3.62 10.60
N LYS A 28 4.21 4.74 9.86
CA LYS A 28 5.28 5.74 10.00
C LYS A 28 5.33 6.34 11.40
N LEU A 29 4.17 6.55 12.01
CA LEU A 29 4.02 7.06 13.37
C LEU A 29 4.06 5.96 14.44
N ASN A 30 4.19 4.69 14.04
CA ASN A 30 4.18 3.53 14.93
C ASN A 30 2.99 3.53 15.92
N LEU A 31 1.78 3.86 15.43
CA LEU A 31 0.58 3.96 16.26
C LEU A 31 0.09 2.60 16.78
N HIS A 32 0.47 1.52 16.09
CA HIS A 32 0.13 0.14 16.46
C HIS A 32 1.40 -0.64 16.78
N LYS A 33 1.93 -0.46 18.00
CA LYS A 33 3.22 -1.06 18.42
C LYS A 33 3.26 -2.60 18.31
N ASP A 34 2.11 -3.24 18.42
CA ASP A 34 1.99 -4.71 18.37
C ASP A 34 1.88 -5.24 16.93
N ILE A 35 1.74 -4.35 15.94
CA ILE A 35 1.58 -4.70 14.52
C ILE A 35 2.77 -4.16 13.75
N ASN A 36 3.62 -5.06 13.26
CA ASN A 36 4.71 -4.69 12.36
C ASN A 36 4.24 -4.75 10.90
N VAL A 37 4.13 -3.58 10.26
CA VAL A 37 3.83 -3.49 8.82
C VAL A 37 5.12 -3.30 8.03
N SER A 38 5.39 -4.22 7.11
CA SER A 38 6.51 -4.15 6.17
C SER A 38 6.01 -3.88 4.75
N TYR A 39 6.82 -3.20 3.93
CA TYR A 39 6.50 -2.92 2.54
C TYR A 39 7.38 -3.76 1.61
N ARG A 40 6.76 -4.39 0.60
CA ARG A 40 7.48 -5.22 -0.38
C ARG A 40 6.98 -4.99 -1.80
N SER A 41 7.91 -4.85 -2.74
CA SER A 41 7.63 -4.90 -4.17
C SER A 41 7.49 -6.34 -4.66
N LYS A 42 6.49 -6.62 -5.49
CA LYS A 42 6.21 -7.94 -6.06
C LYS A 42 5.89 -7.87 -7.53
N ASN A 43 6.35 -8.87 -8.28
CA ASN A 43 5.87 -9.14 -9.64
C ASN A 43 4.80 -10.23 -9.58
N ILE A 44 3.64 -10.02 -10.20
CA ILE A 44 2.44 -10.85 -10.08
C ILE A 44 2.12 -11.52 -11.42
N LYS A 45 1.91 -12.83 -11.42
CA LYS A 45 1.34 -13.56 -12.58
C LYS A 45 -0.17 -13.31 -12.62
N CYS A 46 -0.71 -12.87 -13.77
CA CYS A 46 -2.16 -12.58 -13.88
C CYS A 46 -3.04 -13.81 -14.11
N GLY A 47 -2.45 -14.98 -14.40
CA GLY A 47 -3.18 -16.23 -14.62
C GLY A 47 -3.90 -16.35 -15.98
N LYS A 48 -3.84 -15.33 -16.84
CA LYS A 48 -4.40 -15.42 -18.20
C LYS A 48 -3.47 -16.23 -19.10
N GLU A 49 -3.98 -17.29 -19.72
CA GLU A 49 -3.22 -18.18 -20.60
C GLU A 49 -2.57 -17.43 -21.78
N SER A 50 -3.25 -16.42 -22.31
CA SER A 50 -2.77 -15.61 -23.44
C SER A 50 -1.85 -14.44 -23.05
N CYS A 51 -1.50 -14.28 -21.77
CA CYS A 51 -0.68 -13.15 -21.34
C CYS A 51 0.81 -13.36 -21.65
N GLN A 52 1.32 -12.60 -22.62
CA GLN A 52 2.73 -12.63 -23.03
C GLN A 52 3.64 -11.67 -22.22
N LYS A 53 3.06 -10.81 -21.37
CA LYS A 53 3.77 -9.75 -20.64
C LYS A 53 3.91 -10.02 -19.13
N CYS A 54 3.65 -11.25 -18.71
CA CYS A 54 3.81 -11.65 -17.32
C CYS A 54 5.28 -11.92 -16.98
N PRO A 55 5.68 -11.73 -15.70
CA PRO A 55 4.87 -11.23 -14.59
C PRO A 55 4.71 -9.70 -14.61
N HIS A 56 3.58 -9.20 -14.11
CA HIS A 56 3.31 -7.75 -14.05
C HIS A 56 3.87 -7.12 -12.78
N GLY A 57 4.34 -5.88 -12.88
CA GLY A 57 4.87 -5.16 -11.73
C GLY A 57 6.09 -4.31 -12.11
N PRO A 58 6.87 -3.85 -11.13
CA PRO A 58 6.69 -4.13 -9.69
C PRO A 58 5.45 -3.46 -9.10
N TYR A 59 4.79 -4.16 -8.17
CA TYR A 59 3.66 -3.68 -7.39
C TYR A 59 4.01 -3.69 -5.91
N TRP A 60 3.66 -2.64 -5.20
CA TRP A 60 3.91 -2.51 -3.77
C TRP A 60 2.77 -3.05 -2.94
N TYR A 61 3.14 -3.79 -1.90
CA TYR A 61 2.23 -4.34 -0.91
C TYR A 61 2.72 -4.02 0.50
N ALA A 62 1.80 -3.64 1.38
CA ALA A 62 1.99 -3.75 2.82
C ALA A 62 1.70 -5.20 3.24
N GLU A 63 2.52 -5.72 4.15
CA GLU A 63 2.37 -7.04 4.75
C GLU A 63 2.53 -6.95 6.26
N TRP A 64 1.62 -7.56 7.00
CA TRP A 64 1.68 -7.66 8.46
C TRP A 64 0.99 -8.93 8.95
N THR A 65 1.19 -9.26 10.22
CA THR A 65 0.45 -10.32 10.90
C THR A 65 -0.51 -9.70 11.90
N GLU A 66 -1.76 -10.11 11.86
CA GLU A 66 -2.81 -9.65 12.78
C GLU A 66 -3.62 -10.86 13.22
N ASN A 67 -3.76 -11.06 14.54
CA ASN A 67 -4.49 -12.20 15.12
C ASN A 67 -4.03 -13.56 14.54
N GLY A 68 -2.71 -13.74 14.40
CA GLY A 68 -2.10 -14.96 13.85
C GLY A 68 -2.29 -15.16 12.34
N LYS A 69 -2.93 -14.22 11.63
CA LYS A 69 -3.16 -14.32 10.18
C LYS A 69 -2.31 -13.31 9.44
N ARG A 70 -1.65 -13.77 8.37
CA ARG A 70 -0.91 -12.90 7.45
C ARG A 70 -1.90 -12.08 6.64
N ARG A 71 -1.74 -10.77 6.67
CA ARG A 71 -2.52 -9.79 5.91
C ARG A 71 -1.65 -9.14 4.85
N THR A 72 -2.27 -8.77 3.74
CA THR A 72 -1.61 -7.97 2.71
C THR A 72 -2.55 -6.89 2.20
N LYS A 73 -1.99 -5.75 1.81
CA LYS A 73 -2.74 -4.65 1.17
C LYS A 73 -1.93 -4.12 -0.02
N TYR A 74 -2.56 -4.06 -1.19
CA TYR A 74 -1.97 -3.45 -2.38
C TYR A 74 -1.89 -1.93 -2.21
N LEU A 75 -0.71 -1.36 -2.44
CA LEU A 75 -0.40 0.06 -2.24
C LEU A 75 -0.27 0.84 -3.54
N GLY A 76 0.02 0.18 -4.66
CA GLY A 76 0.20 0.87 -5.96
C GLY A 76 1.40 0.35 -6.74
N LYS A 77 1.68 0.98 -7.88
CA LYS A 77 2.83 0.67 -8.74
C LYS A 77 4.09 1.45 -8.34
N THR A 78 3.91 2.70 -7.94
CA THR A 78 4.96 3.64 -7.56
C THR A 78 4.84 3.94 -6.06
N LEU A 79 5.63 3.24 -5.26
CA LEU A 79 5.86 3.54 -3.84
C LEU A 79 7.35 3.70 -3.56
N SER A 80 8.17 3.98 -4.59
CA SER A 80 9.63 3.91 -4.54
C SER A 80 10.30 4.95 -3.65
N GLU A 81 9.55 5.75 -2.88
CA GLU A 81 10.07 6.86 -2.08
C GLU A 81 9.35 7.02 -0.72
N VAL A 82 9.14 5.92 0.02
CA VAL A 82 8.70 5.99 1.44
C VAL A 82 9.73 5.34 2.35
#